data_AF-A0A497BJG5-F1
#
_entry.id   AF-A0A497BJG5-F1
#
_cell.length_a   1.000
_cell.length_b   1.000
_cell.length_c   1.000
_cell.angle_alpha   90.00
_cell.angle_beta   90.00
_cell.angle_gamma   90.00
#
_symmetry.space_group_name_H-M   'P 1'
#
loop_
_entity.id
_entity.type
_entity.pdbx_description
1 polymer ?
#
loop_
_entity_poly.entity_id
_entity_poly.type
_entity_poly.pdbx_seq_one_letter_code
_entity_poly.pdbx_strand_id
1 'polypeptide(L)'
;SPDLANAVAQLHEDDQVNLRLRSGQVVEYRVTSVERVKRHQIELLTERDPSIAVLLYGERTGERTVVLAKAVQQAEDFVVFTPEPVIATPTPIPVTHTQVITSARVVTNAAAGLVLSISPCNRAMRVGEQEPPRSKQQFLVCPVVIRATRDGAAYSGQSLTVTEYDWITEAVDWWPQPVSVVGMLGDGVLNDGDTAGGNVAGVVIKPALGQKSTPVLVWEQAGVQYLVELEP
;
A
#
# COMPACT_ATOMS: atom_id res chain seq x y z
N SER A 1 27.39 6.95 6.50
CA SER A 1 28.82 6.76 6.21
C SER A 1 29.20 7.66 5.05
N PRO A 2 30.27 8.47 5.14
CA PRO A 2 30.72 9.34 4.04
C PRO A 2 31.01 8.58 2.74
N ASP A 3 31.39 7.30 2.83
CA ASP A 3 31.73 6.48 1.66
C ASP A 3 30.51 6.14 0.78
N LEU A 4 29.33 5.98 1.38
CA LEU A 4 28.11 5.64 0.63
C LEU A 4 27.60 6.83 -0.18
N ALA A 5 27.69 8.05 0.37
CA ALA A 5 27.28 9.26 -0.33
C ALA A 5 28.17 9.52 -1.55
N ASN A 6 29.48 9.29 -1.41
CA ASN A 6 30.43 9.40 -2.52
C ASN A 6 30.20 8.32 -3.58
N ALA A 7 29.92 7.08 -3.17
CA ALA A 7 29.63 5.99 -4.11
C ALA A 7 28.37 6.24 -4.93
N VAL A 8 27.30 6.74 -4.30
CA VAL A 8 26.04 7.03 -5.01
C VAL A 8 26.16 8.28 -5.88
N ALA A 9 26.97 9.27 -5.48
CA ALA A 9 27.27 10.44 -6.33
C ALA A 9 28.15 10.12 -7.54
N GLN A 10 28.79 8.95 -7.58
CA GLN A 10 29.59 8.47 -8.71
C GLN A 10 28.79 7.56 -9.66
N LEU A 11 27.51 7.34 -9.40
CA LEU A 11 26.66 6.60 -10.33
C LEU A 11 26.39 7.43 -11.58
N HIS A 12 26.38 6.75 -12.72
CA HIS A 12 26.07 7.29 -14.03
C HIS A 12 24.90 6.53 -14.65
N GLU A 13 24.32 7.08 -15.71
CA GLU A 13 23.38 6.35 -16.55
C GLU A 13 24.00 5.01 -17.00
N ASP A 14 23.16 3.97 -17.10
CA ASP A 14 23.50 2.57 -17.36
C ASP A 14 24.23 1.80 -16.24
N ASP A 15 24.61 2.44 -15.13
CA ASP A 15 25.20 1.73 -13.99
C ASP A 15 24.22 0.72 -13.37
N GLN A 16 24.75 -0.41 -12.89
CA GLN A 16 23.95 -1.47 -12.28
C GLN A 16 23.78 -1.25 -10.77
N VAL A 17 22.55 -1.34 -10.29
CA VAL A 17 22.19 -1.30 -8.87
C VAL A 17 21.44 -2.57 -8.51
N ASN A 18 21.95 -3.32 -7.53
CA ASN A 18 21.34 -4.58 -7.08
C ASN A 18 20.65 -4.39 -5.72
N LEU A 19 19.33 -4.58 -5.68
CA LEU A 19 18.56 -4.57 -4.45
C LEU A 19 18.39 -6.00 -3.94
N ARG A 20 18.96 -6.31 -2.78
CA ARG A 20 18.78 -7.59 -2.11
C ARG A 20 17.64 -7.50 -1.09
N LEU A 21 16.57 -8.27 -1.34
CA LEU A 21 15.42 -8.36 -0.45
C LEU A 21 15.70 -9.33 0.70
N ARG A 22 14.94 -9.21 1.80
CA ARG A 22 15.03 -10.12 2.95
C ARG A 22 14.76 -11.58 2.59
N SER A 23 13.97 -11.82 1.54
CA SER A 23 13.73 -13.16 0.98
C SER A 23 14.99 -13.83 0.40
N GLY A 24 16.08 -13.08 0.21
CA GLY A 24 17.29 -13.53 -0.46
C GLY A 24 17.31 -13.25 -1.96
N GLN A 25 16.17 -12.87 -2.54
CA GLN A 25 16.05 -12.44 -3.94
C GLN A 25 16.87 -11.18 -4.19
N VAL A 26 17.59 -11.15 -5.32
CA VAL A 26 18.30 -9.98 -5.81
C VAL A 26 17.55 -9.47 -7.03
N VAL A 27 17.17 -8.20 -7.01
CA VAL A 27 16.54 -7.50 -8.13
C VAL A 27 17.57 -6.56 -8.73
N GLU A 28 17.84 -6.73 -10.02
CA GLU A 28 18.78 -5.91 -10.77
C GLU A 28 18.08 -4.67 -11.33
N TYR A 29 18.70 -3.52 -11.16
CA TYR A 29 18.26 -2.25 -11.72
C TYR A 29 19.39 -1.61 -12.52
N ARG A 30 19.02 -0.80 -13.50
CA ARG A 30 19.92 -0.01 -14.34
C ARG A 30 19.58 1.46 -14.17
N VAL A 31 20.56 2.27 -13.79
CA VAL A 31 20.40 3.71 -13.57
C VAL A 31 19.99 4.37 -14.88
N THR A 32 18.92 5.14 -14.83
CA THR A 32 18.41 5.92 -15.97
C THR A 32 18.82 7.38 -15.88
N SER A 33 18.89 7.95 -14.67
CA SER A 33 19.40 9.30 -14.46
C SER A 33 19.90 9.51 -13.04
N VAL A 34 20.83 10.45 -12.89
CA VAL A 34 21.28 10.97 -11.60
C VAL A 34 21.11 12.48 -11.61
N GLU A 35 20.28 12.97 -10.70
CA GLU A 35 19.80 14.35 -10.71
C GLU A 35 20.02 15.06 -9.37
N ARG A 36 20.24 16.37 -9.45
CA ARG A 36 20.36 17.27 -8.31
C ARG A 36 19.07 18.06 -8.17
N VAL A 37 18.25 17.70 -7.19
CA VAL A 37 16.91 18.25 -7.03
C VAL A 37 16.82 19.12 -5.80
N LYS A 38 16.05 20.20 -5.87
CA LYS A 38 15.67 21.00 -4.69
C LYS A 38 14.52 20.31 -3.96
N ARG A 39 14.40 20.58 -2.65
CA ARG A 39 13.38 19.98 -1.77
C ARG A 39 11.92 20.05 -2.28
N HIS A 40 11.60 21.00 -3.17
CA HIS A 40 10.25 21.20 -3.72
C HIS A 40 10.04 20.59 -5.12
N GLN A 41 11.08 20.03 -5.76
CA GLN A 41 11.00 19.44 -7.11
C GLN A 41 10.64 17.94 -7.04
N ILE A 42 9.47 17.64 -6.47
CA ILE A 42 8.96 16.26 -6.31
C ILE A 42 8.44 15.70 -7.66
N GLU A 43 8.34 16.55 -8.68
CA GLU A 43 7.85 16.22 -10.03
C GLU A 43 8.62 15.05 -10.69
N LEU A 44 9.91 14.89 -10.35
CA LEU A 44 10.77 13.80 -10.81
C LEU A 44 10.41 12.43 -10.21
N LEU A 45 9.62 12.39 -9.14
CA LEU A 45 9.12 11.16 -8.52
C LEU A 45 7.70 10.81 -9.00
N THR A 46 7.05 11.70 -9.76
CA THR A 46 5.68 11.51 -10.29
C THR A 46 5.64 11.01 -11.73
N GLU A 47 6.77 10.99 -12.45
CA GLU A 47 6.84 10.30 -13.73
C GLU A 47 6.72 8.78 -13.49
N ARG A 48 5.82 8.13 -14.21
CA ARG A 48 5.44 6.71 -14.02
C ARG A 48 6.49 5.70 -14.49
N ASP A 49 7.73 6.13 -14.70
CA ASP A 49 8.74 5.35 -15.42
C ASP A 49 10.15 5.25 -14.77
N PRO A 50 10.33 5.43 -13.45
CA PRO A 50 11.42 4.77 -12.73
C PRO A 50 10.87 3.63 -11.86
N SER A 51 11.50 2.44 -11.95
CA SER A 51 11.14 1.29 -11.10
C SER A 51 11.69 1.41 -9.67
N ILE A 52 12.67 2.28 -9.45
CA ILE A 52 13.19 2.67 -8.14
C ILE A 52 13.77 4.09 -8.19
N ALA A 53 13.57 4.85 -7.11
CA ALA A 53 14.21 6.13 -6.87
C ALA A 53 14.96 6.11 -5.53
N VAL A 54 16.24 6.44 -5.55
CA VAL A 54 17.09 6.50 -4.34
C VAL A 54 17.43 7.95 -4.04
N LEU A 55 17.06 8.41 -2.84
CA LEU A 55 17.33 9.78 -2.38
C LEU A 55 18.42 9.76 -1.31
N LEU A 56 19.52 10.50 -1.55
CA LEU A 56 20.54 10.69 -0.53
C LEU A 56 20.15 11.79 0.45
N TYR A 57 20.09 11.44 1.74
CA TYR A 57 19.82 12.39 2.82
C TYR A 57 21.09 12.73 3.61
N GLY A 58 21.17 13.96 4.14
CA GLY A 58 22.26 14.40 5.02
C GLY A 58 23.33 15.27 4.36
N GLU A 59 23.16 15.64 3.08
CA GLU A 59 24.01 16.64 2.44
C GLU A 59 23.83 18.03 3.08
N ARG A 60 24.92 18.79 3.22
CA ARG A 60 24.92 20.15 3.80
C ARG A 60 24.18 21.18 2.93
N THR A 61 23.87 20.83 1.69
CA THR A 61 23.19 21.69 0.72
C THR A 61 21.66 21.60 0.83
N GLY A 62 20.94 22.62 0.34
CA GLY A 62 19.47 22.61 0.22
C GLY A 62 18.92 21.70 -0.90
N GLU A 63 19.82 21.08 -1.65
CA GLU A 63 19.57 20.14 -2.74
C GLU A 63 19.85 18.71 -2.30
N ARG A 64 19.30 17.74 -3.05
CA ARG A 64 19.44 16.31 -2.83
C ARG A 64 19.83 15.63 -4.14
N THR A 65 20.73 14.66 -4.04
CA THR A 65 21.05 13.77 -5.15
C THR A 65 19.99 12.66 -5.21
N VAL A 66 19.36 12.51 -6.38
CA VAL A 66 18.36 11.49 -6.68
C VAL A 66 18.90 10.61 -7.79
N VAL A 67 18.84 9.29 -7.57
CA VAL A 67 19.18 8.29 -8.59
C VAL A 67 17.90 7.59 -9.00
N LEU A 68 17.55 7.68 -10.28
CA LEU A 68 16.44 6.98 -10.88
C LEU A 68 16.98 5.73 -11.61
N ALA A 69 16.33 4.59 -11.43
CA ALA A 69 16.72 3.36 -12.10
C ALA A 69 15.52 2.48 -12.48
N LYS A 70 15.68 1.68 -13.53
CA LYS A 70 14.68 0.73 -14.06
C LYS A 70 15.08 -0.71 -13.78
N ALA A 71 14.11 -1.57 -13.48
CA ALA A 71 14.38 -2.99 -13.26
C ALA A 71 14.84 -3.64 -14.57
N VAL A 72 15.93 -4.42 -14.52
CA VAL A 72 16.41 -5.23 -15.64
C VAL A 72 15.68 -6.57 -15.56
N GLN A 73 14.75 -6.84 -16.47
CA GLN A 73 14.20 -8.18 -16.61
C GLN A 73 15.25 -9.08 -17.27
N GLN A 74 15.88 -9.96 -16.50
CA GLN A 74 16.63 -11.08 -17.08
C GLN A 74 15.62 -12.03 -17.72
N ALA A 75 15.72 -12.20 -19.04
CA ALA A 75 15.04 -13.27 -19.73
C ALA A 75 15.62 -14.60 -19.22
N GLU A 76 14.82 -15.40 -18.50
CA GLU A 76 15.19 -16.78 -18.22
C GLU A 76 15.27 -17.54 -19.56
N ASP A 77 16.27 -18.41 -19.72
CA ASP A 77 16.51 -19.19 -20.94
C ASP A 77 15.26 -19.98 -21.37
N PHE A 78 14.56 -19.51 -22.40
CA PHE A 78 13.49 -20.26 -23.04
C PHE A 78 14.06 -21.13 -24.17
N VAL A 79 13.74 -22.42 -24.15
CA VAL A 79 13.99 -23.35 -25.26
C VAL A 79 13.28 -22.82 -26.51
N VAL A 80 14.05 -22.66 -27.60
CA VAL A 80 13.55 -22.20 -28.90
C VAL A 80 12.56 -23.21 -29.47
N PHE A 81 11.28 -22.84 -29.53
CA PHE A 81 10.31 -23.44 -30.44
C PHE A 81 10.17 -22.56 -31.68
N THR A 82 10.33 -23.18 -32.85
CA THR A 82 10.17 -22.56 -34.17
C THR A 82 8.77 -21.91 -34.28
N PRO A 83 8.65 -20.63 -34.67
CA PRO A 83 7.37 -19.91 -34.59
C PRO A 83 6.40 -20.34 -35.70
N GLU A 84 5.23 -20.83 -35.30
CA GLU A 84 3.99 -20.75 -36.09
C GLU A 84 3.43 -19.30 -36.05
N PRO A 85 2.60 -18.89 -37.03
CA PRO A 85 2.33 -17.48 -37.31
C PRO A 85 1.73 -16.72 -36.12
N VAL A 86 2.28 -15.51 -35.91
CA VAL A 86 1.99 -14.50 -34.88
C VAL A 86 0.59 -14.63 -34.26
N ILE A 87 0.52 -15.29 -33.11
CA ILE A 87 -0.57 -15.06 -32.16
C ILE A 87 -0.25 -13.71 -31.52
N ALA A 88 -1.23 -12.79 -31.59
CA ALA A 88 -1.14 -11.47 -30.99
C ALA A 88 -0.49 -11.55 -29.60
N THR A 89 0.51 -10.70 -29.37
CA THR A 89 1.06 -10.43 -28.04
C THR A 89 -0.12 -10.36 -27.07
N PRO A 90 -0.12 -11.10 -25.94
CA PRO A 90 -1.18 -10.92 -24.96
C PRO A 90 -1.13 -9.46 -24.54
N THR A 91 -2.14 -8.70 -24.94
CA THR A 91 -2.43 -7.40 -24.35
C THR A 91 -2.35 -7.62 -22.85
N PRO A 92 -1.57 -6.83 -22.08
CA PRO A 92 -1.59 -6.93 -20.63
C PRO A 92 -3.06 -6.84 -20.23
N ILE A 93 -3.60 -7.96 -19.73
CA ILE A 93 -4.98 -7.99 -19.29
C ILE A 93 -5.00 -6.97 -18.15
N PRO A 94 -5.78 -5.88 -18.26
CA PRO A 94 -5.92 -4.96 -17.15
C PRO A 94 -6.35 -5.81 -15.96
N VAL A 95 -5.54 -5.84 -14.89
CA VAL A 95 -5.94 -6.47 -13.64
C VAL A 95 -7.12 -5.64 -13.16
N THR A 96 -8.33 -6.16 -13.37
CA THR A 96 -9.56 -5.46 -13.02
C THR A 96 -9.72 -5.49 -11.52
N HIS A 97 -9.06 -4.58 -10.81
CA HIS A 97 -9.31 -4.34 -9.40
C HIS A 97 -10.75 -3.82 -9.27
N THR A 98 -11.61 -4.62 -8.64
CA THR A 98 -12.99 -4.20 -8.38
C THR A 98 -13.00 -3.39 -7.10
N GLN A 99 -13.27 -2.09 -7.22
CA GLN A 99 -13.44 -1.20 -6.07
C GLN A 99 -14.92 -0.93 -5.83
N VAL A 100 -15.36 -1.05 -4.58
CA VAL A 100 -16.74 -0.79 -4.16
C VAL A 100 -16.73 0.26 -3.06
N ILE A 101 -17.36 1.41 -3.32
CA ILE A 101 -17.53 2.48 -2.33
C ILE A 101 -18.94 2.37 -1.73
N THR A 102 -19.05 2.39 -0.41
CA THR A 102 -20.34 2.25 0.27
C THR A 102 -20.34 2.91 1.63
N SER A 103 -21.50 3.28 2.14
CA SER A 103 -21.72 3.68 3.54
C SER A 103 -22.36 2.58 4.38
N ALA A 104 -22.56 1.39 3.80
CA ALA A 104 -23.14 0.25 4.49
C ALA A 104 -22.20 -0.28 5.58
N ARG A 105 -22.73 -0.47 6.79
CA ARG A 105 -21.97 -1.06 7.92
C ARG A 105 -21.84 -2.57 7.86
N VAL A 106 -22.55 -3.21 6.94
CA VAL A 106 -22.46 -4.65 6.68
C VAL A 106 -22.15 -4.82 5.20
N VAL A 107 -21.00 -5.41 4.91
CA VAL A 107 -20.46 -5.57 3.55
C VAL A 107 -20.21 -7.04 3.29
N THR A 108 -20.73 -7.55 2.18
CA THR A 108 -20.54 -8.95 1.79
C THR A 108 -19.51 -9.04 0.66
N ASN A 109 -18.43 -9.78 0.91
CA ASN A 109 -17.45 -10.17 -0.10
C ASN A 109 -17.69 -11.63 -0.49
N ALA A 110 -18.50 -11.81 -1.52
CA ALA A 110 -18.86 -13.14 -2.03
C ALA A 110 -17.63 -13.90 -2.59
N ALA A 111 -16.64 -13.20 -3.14
CA ALA A 111 -15.42 -13.82 -3.66
C ALA A 111 -14.57 -14.44 -2.55
N ALA A 112 -14.45 -13.76 -1.41
CA ALA A 112 -13.80 -14.27 -0.21
C ALA A 112 -14.69 -15.28 0.55
N GLY A 113 -16.02 -15.18 0.44
CA GLY A 113 -16.97 -15.94 1.24
C GLY A 113 -17.09 -15.38 2.66
N LEU A 114 -17.04 -14.05 2.79
CA LEU A 114 -17.01 -13.34 4.07
C LEU A 114 -18.02 -12.19 4.11
N VAL A 115 -18.55 -11.93 5.30
CA VAL A 115 -19.35 -10.74 5.63
C VAL A 115 -18.62 -9.96 6.70
N LEU A 116 -18.34 -8.69 6.42
CA LEU A 116 -17.77 -7.73 7.35
C LEU A 116 -18.88 -6.90 7.98
N SER A 117 -18.96 -6.88 9.30
CA SER A 117 -19.82 -5.98 10.08
C SER A 117 -18.96 -4.97 10.83
N ILE A 118 -19.27 -3.68 10.71
CA ILE A 118 -18.52 -2.58 11.30
C ILE A 118 -19.38 -1.89 12.35
N SER A 119 -18.91 -1.89 13.59
CA SER A 119 -19.55 -1.17 14.70
C SER A 119 -19.12 0.30 14.71
N PRO A 120 -19.82 1.17 15.47
CA PRO A 120 -19.42 2.57 15.61
C PRO A 120 -17.95 2.72 16.03
N CYS A 121 -17.22 3.58 15.32
CA CYS A 121 -15.80 3.81 15.55
C CYS A 121 -15.56 4.88 16.62
N ASN A 122 -14.45 4.76 17.33
CA ASN A 122 -14.03 5.70 18.36
C ASN A 122 -12.79 6.47 17.92
N ARG A 123 -12.83 7.80 18.03
CA ARG A 123 -11.67 8.67 17.81
C ARG A 123 -10.81 8.69 19.06
N ALA A 124 -9.50 8.56 18.88
CA ALA A 124 -8.54 8.53 19.98
C ALA A 124 -7.29 9.35 19.65
N MET A 125 -6.81 10.13 20.62
CA MET A 125 -5.55 10.88 20.48
C MET A 125 -4.32 10.00 20.68
N ARG A 126 -4.48 8.80 21.26
CA ARG A 126 -3.42 7.81 21.50
C ARG A 126 -4.01 6.40 21.39
N VAL A 127 -3.21 5.43 20.96
CA VAL A 127 -3.55 4.01 21.06
C VAL A 127 -2.40 3.24 21.69
N GLY A 128 -2.65 2.69 22.88
CA GLY A 128 -1.56 2.23 23.75
C GLY A 128 -0.61 3.39 24.01
N GLU A 129 0.67 3.20 23.71
CA GLU A 129 1.70 4.24 23.82
C GLU A 129 1.88 5.08 22.55
N GLN A 130 1.21 4.75 21.45
CA GLN A 130 1.40 5.42 20.16
C GLN A 130 0.67 6.76 20.10
N GLU A 131 1.33 7.75 19.48
CA GLU A 131 0.75 9.04 19.11
C GLU A 131 0.61 9.14 17.59
N PRO A 132 -0.36 9.93 17.08
CA PRO A 132 -0.51 10.17 15.65
C PRO A 132 0.76 10.80 15.05
N PRO A 133 1.12 10.49 13.80
CA PRO A 133 2.32 11.03 13.16
C PRO A 133 2.36 12.55 13.06
N ARG A 134 1.19 13.20 13.02
CA ARG A 134 1.05 14.65 12.91
C ARG A 134 0.05 15.17 13.93
N SER A 135 0.28 16.38 14.45
CA SER A 135 -0.60 17.04 15.44
C SER A 135 -2.02 17.33 14.96
N LYS A 136 -2.24 17.37 13.63
CA LYS A 136 -3.56 17.49 12.99
C LYS A 136 -4.21 16.14 12.68
N GLN A 137 -3.62 15.04 13.12
CA GLN A 137 -4.15 13.69 12.94
C GLN A 137 -4.59 13.11 14.28
N GLN A 138 -5.42 12.09 14.21
CA GLN A 138 -5.81 11.26 15.34
C GLN A 138 -6.06 9.82 14.86
N PHE A 139 -6.18 8.89 15.80
CA PHE A 139 -6.59 7.53 15.48
C PHE A 139 -8.11 7.44 15.40
N LEU A 140 -8.58 6.57 14.51
CA LEU A 140 -9.96 6.10 14.49
C LEU A 140 -9.93 4.58 14.62
N VAL A 141 -10.60 4.06 15.63
CA VAL A 141 -10.62 2.63 15.98
C VAL A 141 -12.03 2.10 15.82
N CYS A 142 -12.20 1.12 14.93
CA CYS A 142 -13.49 0.51 14.62
C CYS A 142 -13.51 -0.94 15.09
N PRO A 143 -14.45 -1.33 15.97
CA PRO A 143 -14.70 -2.74 16.23
C PRO A 143 -15.35 -3.37 14.99
N VAL A 144 -14.81 -4.51 14.56
CA VAL A 144 -15.28 -5.25 13.39
C VAL A 144 -15.54 -6.71 13.74
N VAL A 145 -16.47 -7.31 13.00
CA VAL A 145 -16.73 -8.75 13.03
C VAL A 145 -16.74 -9.27 11.60
N ILE A 146 -15.94 -10.30 11.34
CA ILE A 146 -15.98 -11.07 10.10
C ILE A 146 -16.77 -12.35 10.37
N ARG A 147 -17.71 -12.67 9.48
CA ARG A 147 -18.45 -13.92 9.47
C ARG A 147 -18.19 -14.66 8.16
N ALA A 148 -17.95 -15.96 8.23
CA ALA A 148 -17.84 -16.78 7.03
C ALA A 148 -19.20 -17.24 6.51
N THR A 149 -19.30 -17.33 5.18
CA THR A 149 -20.49 -17.82 4.46
C THR A 149 -20.22 -19.12 3.70
N ARG A 150 -19.05 -19.72 3.94
CA ARG A 150 -18.62 -21.02 3.41
C ARG A 150 -17.50 -21.57 4.27
N ASP A 151 -17.28 -22.88 4.18
CA ASP A 151 -16.16 -23.53 4.85
C ASP A 151 -14.81 -23.09 4.29
N GLY A 152 -13.81 -23.01 5.17
CA GLY A 152 -12.44 -22.68 4.78
C GLY A 152 -12.23 -21.23 4.32
N ALA A 153 -13.12 -20.31 4.72
CA ALA A 153 -12.97 -18.90 4.37
C ALA A 153 -11.81 -18.27 5.16
N ALA A 154 -10.68 -18.06 4.49
CA ALA A 154 -9.55 -17.35 5.06
C ALA A 154 -9.87 -15.86 5.22
N TYR A 155 -9.37 -15.22 6.27
CA TYR A 155 -9.44 -13.77 6.50
C TYR A 155 -8.10 -13.24 7.01
N SER A 156 -7.85 -11.95 6.78
CA SER A 156 -6.65 -11.28 7.28
C SER A 156 -6.97 -9.92 7.87
N GLY A 157 -6.58 -9.71 9.12
CA GLY A 157 -6.62 -8.39 9.76
C GLY A 157 -5.69 -7.38 9.10
N GLN A 158 -4.62 -7.84 8.44
CA GLN A 158 -3.71 -6.97 7.68
C GLN A 158 -4.34 -6.40 6.40
N SER A 159 -5.43 -7.02 5.92
CA SER A 159 -6.20 -6.50 4.78
C SER A 159 -7.17 -5.37 5.15
N LEU A 160 -7.21 -5.01 6.43
CA LEU A 160 -8.12 -4.03 6.99
C LEU A 160 -7.34 -2.86 7.56
N THR A 161 -7.73 -1.65 7.20
CA THR A 161 -7.23 -0.44 7.88
C THR A 161 -8.25 0.70 7.80
N VAL A 162 -8.02 1.74 8.58
CA VAL A 162 -8.79 2.98 8.52
C VAL A 162 -7.89 4.10 7.98
N THR A 163 -8.43 4.96 7.12
CA THR A 163 -7.67 6.07 6.53
C THR A 163 -8.62 7.16 6.06
N GLU A 164 -8.09 8.24 5.49
CA GLU A 164 -8.87 9.22 4.73
C GLU A 164 -9.11 8.74 3.30
N TYR A 165 -10.31 8.97 2.78
CA TYR A 165 -10.68 8.65 1.39
C TYR A 165 -9.72 9.26 0.37
N ASP A 166 -9.41 10.55 0.52
CA ASP A 166 -8.54 11.29 -0.40
C ASP A 166 -7.10 10.72 -0.43
N TRP A 167 -6.63 10.10 0.65
CA TRP A 167 -5.29 9.50 0.69
C TRP A 167 -5.20 8.23 -0.14
N ILE A 168 -6.32 7.56 -0.41
CA ILE A 168 -6.38 6.35 -1.24
C ILE A 168 -6.58 6.73 -2.70
N THR A 169 -7.52 7.63 -2.98
CA THR A 169 -7.90 7.97 -4.37
C THR A 169 -6.81 8.73 -5.12
N GLU A 170 -5.93 9.43 -4.41
CA GLU A 170 -4.78 10.12 -4.99
C GLU A 170 -3.55 9.21 -5.16
N ALA A 171 -3.58 7.98 -4.62
CA ALA A 171 -2.43 7.08 -4.59
C ALA A 171 -2.61 5.90 -5.57
N VAL A 172 -1.65 5.73 -6.48
CA VAL A 172 -1.69 4.72 -7.55
C VAL A 172 -1.51 3.29 -7.00
N ASP A 173 -0.73 3.13 -5.92
CA ASP A 173 -0.40 1.83 -5.31
C ASP A 173 -0.63 1.86 -3.79
N TRP A 174 -1.76 2.41 -3.37
CA TRP A 174 -2.07 2.47 -1.94
C TRP A 174 -2.28 1.08 -1.37
N TRP A 175 -1.57 0.77 -0.27
CA TRP A 175 -1.73 -0.48 0.46
C TRP A 175 -2.12 -0.21 1.92
N PRO A 176 -3.02 -1.02 2.52
CA PRO A 176 -3.38 -0.90 3.92
C PRO A 176 -2.16 -0.77 4.83
N GLN A 177 -2.12 0.30 5.61
CA GLN A 177 -1.13 0.49 6.67
C GLN A 177 -1.83 0.22 8.01
N PRO A 178 -1.82 -1.01 8.53
CA PRO A 178 -2.52 -1.34 9.76
C PRO A 178 -1.83 -0.68 10.96
N VAL A 179 -2.64 -0.06 11.82
CA VAL A 179 -2.17 0.44 13.11
C VAL A 179 -2.35 -0.67 14.15
N SER A 180 -1.26 -1.05 14.82
CA SER A 180 -1.31 -2.06 15.88
C SER A 180 -2.10 -1.53 17.08
N VAL A 181 -3.19 -2.23 17.43
CA VAL A 181 -4.07 -1.89 18.55
C VAL A 181 -4.36 -3.09 19.43
N VAL A 182 -4.76 -2.85 20.67
CA VAL A 182 -5.18 -3.93 21.57
C VAL A 182 -6.44 -4.59 21.01
N GLY A 183 -6.43 -5.93 20.95
CA GLY A 183 -7.53 -6.69 20.36
C GLY A 183 -7.64 -6.53 18.85
N MET A 184 -6.54 -6.20 18.15
CA MET A 184 -6.53 -6.16 16.69
C MET A 184 -7.00 -7.49 16.10
N LEU A 185 -7.81 -7.41 15.03
CA LEU A 185 -8.21 -8.61 14.31
C LEU A 185 -6.95 -9.32 13.75
N GLY A 186 -6.82 -10.60 14.04
CA GLY A 186 -5.72 -11.42 13.52
C GLY A 186 -5.98 -11.94 12.11
N ASP A 187 -5.19 -12.93 11.71
CA ASP A 187 -5.41 -13.70 10.49
C ASP A 187 -5.93 -15.09 10.87
N GLY A 188 -6.73 -15.71 10.00
CA GLY A 188 -7.28 -17.03 10.30
C GLY A 188 -8.12 -17.62 9.17
N VAL A 189 -8.74 -18.75 9.49
CA VAL A 189 -9.68 -19.46 8.60
C VAL A 189 -10.92 -19.80 9.41
N LEU A 190 -12.09 -19.56 8.83
CA LEU A 190 -13.40 -19.79 9.45
C LEU A 190 -14.19 -20.83 8.66
N ASN A 191 -15.04 -21.60 9.34
CA ASN A 191 -16.05 -22.44 8.69
C ASN A 191 -17.36 -21.69 8.52
N ASP A 192 -18.30 -22.25 7.75
CA ASP A 192 -19.56 -21.57 7.49
C ASP A 192 -20.30 -21.22 8.79
N GLY A 193 -20.72 -19.95 8.88
CA GLY A 193 -21.38 -19.41 10.06
C GLY A 193 -20.45 -18.96 11.19
N ASP A 194 -19.19 -19.39 11.23
CA ASP A 194 -18.23 -18.97 12.25
C ASP A 194 -17.91 -17.48 12.14
N THR A 195 -17.48 -16.90 13.26
CA THR A 195 -17.16 -15.47 13.35
C THR A 195 -15.81 -15.23 14.03
N ALA A 196 -15.13 -14.18 13.58
CA ALA A 196 -13.95 -13.61 14.23
C ALA A 196 -14.17 -12.11 14.45
N GLY A 197 -13.87 -11.62 15.65
CA GLY A 197 -14.03 -10.22 16.01
C GLY A 197 -12.72 -9.59 16.46
N GLY A 198 -12.59 -8.29 16.24
CA GLY A 198 -11.41 -7.54 16.67
C GLY A 198 -11.56 -6.05 16.38
N ASN A 199 -10.48 -5.33 16.60
CA ASN A 199 -10.39 -3.91 16.29
C ASN A 199 -9.57 -3.71 15.02
N VAL A 200 -9.98 -2.73 14.22
CA VAL A 200 -9.19 -2.17 13.12
C VAL A 200 -8.98 -0.71 13.43
N ALA A 201 -7.77 -0.22 13.22
CA ALA A 201 -7.48 1.18 13.45
C ALA A 201 -6.60 1.75 12.36
N GLY A 202 -6.62 3.08 12.32
CA GLY A 202 -5.86 3.83 11.37
C GLY A 202 -5.83 5.30 11.69
N VAL A 203 -5.09 6.05 10.89
CA VAL A 203 -4.85 7.48 11.10
C VAL A 203 -5.81 8.27 10.22
N VAL A 204 -6.47 9.24 10.83
CA VAL A 204 -7.41 10.14 10.15
C VAL A 204 -7.09 11.59 10.52
N ILE A 205 -7.58 12.52 9.73
CA ILE A 205 -7.54 13.95 10.01
C ILE A 205 -8.39 14.24 11.25
N LYS A 206 -7.87 15.10 12.13
CA LYS A 206 -8.61 15.66 13.23
C LYS A 206 -9.58 16.71 12.68
N PRO A 207 -10.91 16.56 12.88
CA PRO A 207 -11.87 17.57 12.46
C PRO A 207 -11.53 18.91 13.10
N ALA A 208 -11.35 19.92 12.26
CA ALA A 208 -11.11 21.30 12.66
C ALA A 208 -11.93 22.22 11.75
N LEU A 209 -12.14 23.47 12.17
CA LEU A 209 -12.92 24.42 11.40
C LEU A 209 -12.34 24.56 9.97
N GLY A 210 -13.12 24.19 8.96
CA GLY A 210 -12.72 24.24 7.55
C GLY A 210 -11.86 23.08 7.05
N GLN A 211 -11.60 22.05 7.87
CA GLN A 211 -10.88 20.85 7.44
C GLN A 211 -11.84 19.65 7.41
N LYS A 212 -12.18 19.18 6.21
CA LYS A 212 -13.02 18.00 6.00
C LYS A 212 -12.19 16.73 6.27
N SER A 213 -12.74 15.83 7.07
CA SER A 213 -12.26 14.45 7.24
C SER A 213 -13.34 13.56 6.65
N THR A 214 -12.95 12.60 5.83
CA THR A 214 -13.83 11.59 5.22
C THR A 214 -13.20 10.24 5.49
N PRO A 215 -13.32 9.77 6.75
CA PRO A 215 -12.68 8.54 7.16
C PRO A 215 -13.38 7.35 6.50
N VAL A 216 -12.58 6.43 5.98
CA VAL A 216 -13.03 5.18 5.37
C VAL A 216 -12.32 3.99 6.01
N LEU A 217 -13.03 2.88 6.13
CA LEU A 217 -12.43 1.57 6.35
C LEU A 217 -12.16 0.95 4.99
N VAL A 218 -10.91 0.55 4.77
CA VAL A 218 -10.52 -0.20 3.58
C VAL A 218 -10.45 -1.67 3.93
N TRP A 219 -11.06 -2.51 3.10
CA TRP A 219 -10.98 -3.95 3.19
C TRP A 219 -10.63 -4.53 1.83
N GLU A 220 -9.45 -5.13 1.69
CA GLU A 220 -8.99 -5.72 0.44
C GLU A 220 -8.85 -7.24 0.54
N GLN A 221 -9.75 -7.97 -0.11
CA GLN A 221 -9.71 -9.42 -0.01
C GLN A 221 -10.20 -10.12 -1.26
N ALA A 222 -9.47 -11.17 -1.65
CA ALA A 222 -9.74 -11.97 -2.85
C ALA A 222 -9.85 -11.11 -4.13
N GLY A 223 -9.00 -10.07 -4.24
CA GLY A 223 -8.96 -9.17 -5.40
C GLY A 223 -10.06 -8.10 -5.46
N VAL A 224 -10.86 -7.95 -4.39
CA VAL A 224 -11.89 -6.91 -4.27
C VAL A 224 -11.52 -5.95 -3.16
N GLN A 225 -11.58 -4.64 -3.44
CA GLN A 225 -11.32 -3.58 -2.46
C GLN A 225 -12.63 -2.87 -2.12
N TYR A 226 -13.00 -2.87 -0.84
CA TYR A 226 -14.15 -2.13 -0.33
C TYR A 226 -13.66 -0.87 0.39
N LEU A 227 -14.27 0.27 0.06
CA LEU A 227 -14.10 1.55 0.74
C LEU A 227 -15.40 1.86 1.48
N VAL A 228 -15.41 1.67 2.79
CA VAL A 228 -16.60 1.87 3.62
C VAL A 228 -16.52 3.22 4.33
N GLU A 229 -17.39 4.16 3.98
CA GLU A 229 -17.51 5.46 4.62
C GLU A 229 -17.92 5.31 6.09
N LEU A 230 -17.08 5.82 7.00
CA LEU A 230 -17.24 5.64 8.44
C LEU A 230 -17.98 6.78 9.12
N GLU A 231 -18.02 7.96 8.51
CA GLU A 231 -18.69 9.14 9.04
C GLU A 231 -19.27 9.93 7.84
N PRO A 232 -20.54 9.73 7.48
CA PRO A 232 -21.20 10.49 6.42
C PRO A 232 -21.52 11.94 6.82
#